data_AF-A0A436HCT1-F1
#
_entry.id   AF-A0A436HCT1-F1
#
_cell.length_a   1.000
_cell.length_b   1.000
_cell.length_c   1.000
_cell.angle_alpha   90.00
_cell.angle_beta   90.00
_cell.angle_gamma   90.00
#
_symmetry.space_group_name_H-M   'P 1'
#
loop_
_entity.id
_entity.type
_entity.pdbx_description
1 polymer ?
#
loop_
_entity_poly.entity_id
_entity_poly.type
_entity_poly.pdbx_seq_one_letter_code
_entity_poly.pdbx_strand_id
1 'polypeptide(L)'
;MALENWTLHDLRRTLATNLGRRQVLPHVIEHILNHKAASLTDIGEIYNLYSNVKEKREVLQMWSNHIEWLIKQAADDALAA
;
A
#
# COMPACT_ATOMS: atom_id res chain seq x y z
N MET A 1 -0.08 -13.13 21.52
CA MET A 1 -0.69 -14.22 20.71
C MET A 1 -0.18 -14.08 19.29
N ALA A 2 0.28 -15.16 18.66
CA ALA A 2 0.66 -15.12 17.25
C ALA A 2 -0.60 -15.15 16.37
N LEU A 3 -0.60 -14.44 15.23
CA LEU A 3 -1.68 -14.49 14.25
C LEU A 3 -1.67 -15.85 13.54
N GLU A 4 -2.73 -16.64 13.72
CA GLU A 4 -2.88 -17.92 13.01
C GLU A 4 -2.92 -17.71 11.50
N ASN A 5 -2.21 -18.56 10.75
CA ASN A 5 -2.13 -18.54 9.28
C ASN A 5 -1.59 -17.24 8.66
N TRP A 6 -0.81 -16.45 9.40
CA TRP A 6 -0.15 -15.28 8.85
C TRP A 6 0.93 -15.67 7.84
N THR A 7 0.94 -14.96 6.71
CA THR A 7 1.90 -15.16 5.62
C THR A 7 2.50 -13.83 5.18
N LEU A 8 3.62 -13.88 4.45
CA LEU A 8 4.20 -12.67 3.82
C LEU A 8 3.22 -11.96 2.88
N HIS A 9 2.27 -12.69 2.30
CA HIS A 9 1.25 -12.10 1.43
C HIS A 9 0.28 -11.19 2.21
N ASP A 10 0.12 -11.37 3.52
CA ASP A 10 -0.68 -10.49 4.36
C ASP A 10 -0.11 -9.08 4.47
N LEU A 11 1.21 -8.90 4.30
CA LEU A 11 1.81 -7.56 4.16
C LEU A 11 1.26 -6.83 2.94
N ARG A 12 1.12 -7.52 1.81
CA ARG A 12 0.57 -6.96 0.57
C ARG A 12 -0.92 -6.63 0.72
N ARG A 13 -1.71 -7.53 1.30
CA ARG A 13 -3.15 -7.29 1.57
C ARG A 13 -3.36 -6.11 2.52
N THR A 14 -2.54 -6.03 3.56
CA THR A 14 -2.57 -4.96 4.56
C THR A 14 -2.25 -3.62 3.91
N LEU A 15 -1.18 -3.54 3.12
CA LEU A 15 -0.82 -2.34 2.37
C LEU A 15 -1.95 -1.91 1.43
N ALA A 16 -2.43 -2.81 0.57
CA ALA A 16 -3.47 -2.49 -0.41
C ALA A 16 -4.76 -1.95 0.24
N THR A 17 -5.23 -2.62 1.29
CA THR A 17 -6.42 -2.21 2.05
C THR A 17 -6.25 -0.83 2.67
N ASN A 18 -5.09 -0.56 3.27
CA ASN A 18 -4.84 0.71 3.94
C ASN A 18 -4.61 1.88 2.98
N LEU A 19 -4.03 1.62 1.80
CA LEU A 19 -3.93 2.62 0.73
C LEU A 19 -5.32 2.94 0.15
N GLY A 20 -6.17 1.93 -0.05
CA GLY A 20 -7.57 2.13 -0.47
C GLY A 20 -8.36 2.98 0.51
N ARG A 21 -8.20 2.74 1.83
CA ARG A 21 -8.80 3.59 2.89
C ARG A 21 -8.35 5.05 2.84
N ARG A 22 -7.16 5.31 2.29
CA ARG A 22 -6.60 6.66 2.10
C ARG A 22 -6.92 7.24 0.72
N GLN A 23 -7.88 6.65 0.01
CA GLN A 23 -8.36 7.12 -1.29
C GLN A 23 -7.26 7.17 -2.38
N VAL A 24 -6.22 6.34 -2.24
CA VAL A 24 -5.26 6.12 -3.33
C VAL A 24 -5.98 5.45 -4.49
N LEU A 25 -5.76 5.95 -5.71
CA LEU A 25 -6.42 5.43 -6.91
C LEU A 25 -6.09 3.94 -7.13
N PRO A 26 -7.07 3.09 -7.49
CA PRO A 26 -6.86 1.65 -7.64
C PRO A 26 -5.72 1.27 -8.58
N HIS A 27 -5.60 1.93 -9.74
CA HIS A 27 -4.51 1.66 -10.69
C HIS A 27 -3.13 1.93 -10.09
N VAL A 28 -2.98 2.95 -9.23
CA VAL A 28 -1.71 3.23 -8.55
C VAL A 28 -1.38 2.10 -7.57
N ILE A 29 -2.37 1.63 -6.79
CA ILE A 29 -2.19 0.47 -5.88
C ILE A 29 -1.79 -0.77 -6.67
N GLU A 30 -2.46 -1.06 -7.78
CA GLU A 30 -2.15 -2.19 -8.67
C GLU A 30 -0.72 -2.09 -9.21
N HIS A 31 -0.27 -0.91 -9.64
CA HIS A 31 1.10 -0.67 -10.06
C HIS A 31 2.13 -0.82 -8.93
N ILE A 32 1.82 -0.41 -7.70
CA ILE A 32 2.69 -0.67 -6.51
C ILE A 32 2.81 -2.17 -6.28
N LEU A 33 1.71 -2.89 -6.41
CA LEU A 33 1.66 -4.34 -6.26
C LEU A 33 2.27 -5.09 -7.46
N ASN A 34 2.66 -4.40 -8.53
CA ASN A 34 3.11 -5.01 -9.78
C ASN A 34 2.07 -5.99 -10.37
N HIS A 35 0.80 -5.65 -10.25
CA HIS A 35 -0.28 -6.36 -10.92
C HIS A 35 -0.45 -5.82 -12.35
N LYS A 36 -1.02 -6.65 -13.23
CA LYS A 36 -1.68 -6.12 -14.42
C LYS A 36 -2.85 -5.26 -13.91
N ALA A 37 -2.90 -3.99 -14.30
CA ALA A 37 -3.84 -3.03 -13.73
C ALA A 37 -5.27 -3.36 -14.19
N ALA A 38 -5.96 -4.23 -13.44
CA ALA A 38 -7.32 -4.66 -13.74
C ALA A 38 -8.33 -3.50 -13.70
N SER A 39 -7.96 -2.38 -13.06
CA SER A 39 -8.74 -1.15 -13.10
C SER A 39 -8.68 -0.39 -14.43
N LEU A 40 -7.75 -0.75 -15.34
CA LEU A 40 -7.72 -0.24 -16.70
C LEU A 40 -8.49 -1.18 -17.64
N THR A 41 -9.24 -0.61 -18.58
CA THR A 41 -9.82 -1.38 -19.70
C THR A 41 -8.74 -1.72 -20.72
N ASP A 42 -8.98 -2.68 -21.62
CA ASP A 42 -8.03 -3.01 -22.71
C ASP A 42 -7.64 -1.77 -23.53
N ILE A 43 -8.60 -0.87 -23.77
CA ILE A 43 -8.35 0.42 -24.44
C ILE A 43 -7.53 1.35 -23.55
N GLY A 44 -7.82 1.37 -22.25
CA GLY A 44 -7.05 2.11 -21.25
C GLY A 44 -5.58 1.70 -21.23
N GLU A 45 -5.26 0.41 -21.40
CA GLU A 45 -3.87 -0.08 -21.48
C GLU A 45 -3.13 0.44 -22.72
N ILE A 46 -3.83 0.63 -23.84
CA ILE A 46 -3.24 1.18 -25.09
C ILE A 46 -2.86 2.66 -24.92
N TYR A 47 -3.73 3.45 -24.26
CA TYR A 47 -3.52 4.89 -24.14
C TYR A 47 -2.74 5.30 -22.89
N ASN A 48 -2.87 4.57 -21.79
CA ASN A 48 -2.25 4.90 -20.53
C ASN A 48 -0.93 4.13 -20.33
N LEU A 49 0.11 4.58 -21.04
CA LEU A 49 1.47 4.04 -20.94
C LEU A 49 2.26 4.64 -19.76
N TYR A 50 1.65 5.52 -18.98
CA TYR A 50 2.32 6.18 -17.88
C TYR A 50 2.60 5.20 -16.74
N SER A 51 3.86 5.11 -16.32
CA SER A 51 4.32 4.10 -15.36
C SER A 51 4.05 4.44 -13.88
N ASN A 52 3.42 5.60 -13.63
CA ASN A 52 3.05 6.10 -12.30
C ASN A 52 4.22 6.15 -11.29
N VAL A 53 5.46 6.34 -11.75
CA VAL A 53 6.65 6.28 -10.87
C VAL A 53 6.61 7.35 -9.77
N LYS A 54 6.13 8.55 -10.09
CA LYS A 54 6.02 9.65 -9.14
C LYS A 54 4.97 9.34 -8.07
N GLU A 55 3.79 8.95 -8.49
CA GLU A 55 2.64 8.62 -7.63
C GLU A 55 2.97 7.42 -6.74
N LYS A 56 3.60 6.38 -7.30
CA LYS A 56 4.09 5.24 -6.51
C LYS A 56 5.04 5.68 -5.40
N ARG A 57 6.00 6.57 -5.70
CA ARG A 57 6.95 7.08 -4.71
C ARG A 57 6.24 7.86 -3.61
N GLU A 58 5.36 8.79 -3.98
CA GLU A 58 4.63 9.63 -3.03
C GLU A 58 3.74 8.78 -2.10
N VAL A 59 3.01 7.82 -2.66
CA VAL A 59 2.15 6.90 -1.90
C VAL A 59 2.97 5.99 -0.99
N LEU A 60 4.09 5.44 -1.47
CA LEU A 60 4.96 4.60 -0.64
C LEU A 60 5.64 5.39 0.46
N GLN A 61 6.03 6.65 0.23
CA GLN A 61 6.57 7.52 1.27
C GLN A 61 5.51 7.83 2.34
N MET A 62 4.28 8.16 1.93
CA MET A 62 3.16 8.34 2.85
C MET A 62 2.94 7.09 3.71
N TRP A 63 3.01 5.89 3.09
CA TRP A 63 2.87 4.64 3.81
C TRP A 63 4.03 4.38 4.80
N SER A 64 5.27 4.68 4.39
CA SER A 64 6.44 4.60 5.27
C SER A 64 6.26 5.46 6.52
N ASN A 65 5.88 6.73 6.33
CA ASN A 65 5.67 7.67 7.43
C ASN A 65 4.59 7.16 8.40
N HIS A 66 3.54 6.49 7.89
CA HIS A 66 2.50 5.91 8.74
C HIS A 66 3.02 4.72 9.56
N ILE A 67 3.84 3.85 8.98
CA ILE A 67 4.46 2.73 9.71
C ILE A 67 5.40 3.26 10.78
N GLU A 68 6.25 4.24 10.46
CA GLU A 68 7.16 4.87 11.43
C GLU A 68 6.39 5.48 12.61
N TRP A 69 5.28 6.15 12.32
CA TRP A 69 4.39 6.67 13.35
C TRP A 69 3.81 5.55 14.23
N LEU A 70 3.31 4.44 13.65
CA LEU A 70 2.79 3.29 14.41
C LEU A 70 3.85 2.67 15.32
N ILE A 71 5.09 2.51 14.81
CA ILE A 71 6.21 1.96 15.58
C ILE A 71 6.52 2.86 16.77
N LYS A 72 6.53 4.19 16.56
CA LYS A 72 6.75 5.14 17.65
C LYS A 72 5.66 5.04 18.72
N GLN A 73 4.39 5.02 18.32
CA GLN A 73 3.27 4.88 19.26
C GLN A 73 3.36 3.59 20.07
N ALA A 74 3.66 2.46 19.41
CA ALA A 74 3.82 1.18 20.10
C ALA A 74 4.99 1.19 21.10
N ALA A 75 6.07 1.91 20.80
CA ALA A 75 7.19 2.07 21.73
C ALA A 75 6.82 2.95 22.93
N ASP A 76 6.11 4.06 22.69
CA ASP A 76 5.65 4.98 23.73
C ASP A 76 4.67 4.25 24.68
N ASP A 77 3.73 3.48 24.14
CA ASP A 77 2.78 2.67 24.92
C ASP A 77 3.49 1.60 25.78
N ALA A 78 4.54 0.97 25.23
CA ALA A 78 5.32 -0.03 25.94
C ALA A 78 6.17 0.56 27.08
N LEU A 79 6.58 1.82 26.98
CA LEU A 79 7.30 2.54 28.05
C LEU A 79 6.35 3.04 29.15
N ALA A 80 5.07 3.23 28.83
CA ALA A 80 4.05 3.70 29.75
C ALA A 80 3.38 2.56 30.56
N ALA A 81 3.55 1.30 30.14
CA ALA A 81 3.02 0.09 30.78
C ALA A 81 3.99 -0.52 31.80
#